data_AF-A0A1V9V9A6-F1
#
_entry.id   AF-A0A1V9V9A6-F1
#
_cell.length_a   1.000
_cell.length_b   1.000
_cell.length_c   1.000
_cell.angle_alpha   90.00
_cell.angle_beta   90.00
_cell.angle_gamma   90.00
#
_symmetry.space_group_name_H-M   'P 1'
#
loop_
_entity.id
_entity.type
_entity.pdbx_description
1 polymer ?
#
loop_
_entity_poly.entity_id
_entity_poly.type
_entity_poly.pdbx_seq_one_letter_code
_entity_poly.pdbx_strand_id
1 'polypeptide(L)'
;MKYRSLTEEIKLLELGLPPQEDDGFIGGNLDPKEASLILIPVPWEATVSFGEGTSKAPDNIRLASHQLDVENYHYIKPYKAGISMLEVDKHILKLSNKTRKKAL
;
A
#
# COMPACT_ATOMS: atom_id res chain seq x y z
N MET A 1 -10.52 -5.41 -4.09
CA MET A 1 -9.72 -5.71 -5.30
C MET A 1 -9.86 -7.17 -5.72
N LYS A 2 -9.55 -7.50 -6.98
CA LYS A 2 -9.31 -8.89 -7.40
C LYS A 2 -7.80 -9.14 -7.33
N TYR A 3 -7.37 -9.86 -6.30
CA TYR A 3 -5.96 -10.18 -6.12
C TYR A 3 -5.43 -11.09 -7.24
N ARG A 4 -4.12 -10.99 -7.49
CA ARG A 4 -3.34 -11.82 -8.41
C ARG A 4 -2.56 -12.88 -7.61
N SER A 5 -2.34 -14.06 -8.18
CA SER A 5 -1.39 -15.02 -7.60
C SER A 5 0.05 -14.50 -7.77
N LEU A 6 0.99 -15.01 -6.97
CA LEU A 6 2.41 -14.64 -7.03
C LEU A 6 3.01 -14.87 -8.41
N THR A 7 2.64 -15.98 -9.06
CA THR A 7 3.13 -16.30 -10.41
C THR A 7 2.63 -15.29 -11.45
N GLU A 8 1.36 -14.90 -11.38
CA GLU A 8 0.77 -13.91 -12.28
C GLU A 8 1.32 -12.50 -12.02
N GLU A 9 1.49 -12.15 -10.75
CA GLU A 9 2.06 -10.88 -10.31
C GLU A 9 3.48 -10.68 -10.85
N ILE A 10 4.36 -11.67 -10.64
CA ILE A 10 5.74 -11.63 -11.14
C ILE A 10 5.74 -11.47 -12.67
N LYS A 11 4.89 -12.24 -13.37
CA LYS A 11 4.79 -12.17 -14.82
C LYS A 11 4.38 -10.77 -15.30
N LEU A 12 3.44 -10.11 -14.63
CA LEU A 12 3.00 -8.77 -15.00
C LEU A 12 4.05 -7.71 -14.71
N LEU A 13 4.68 -7.76 -13.52
CA LEU A 13 5.76 -6.83 -13.16
C LEU A 13 6.95 -6.94 -14.12
N GLU A 14 7.29 -8.15 -14.58
CA GLU A 14 8.36 -8.37 -15.56
C GLU A 14 8.05 -7.84 -16.97
N LEU A 15 6.79 -7.51 -17.29
CA LEU A 15 6.44 -6.82 -18.54
C LEU A 15 6.77 -5.32 -18.51
N GLY A 16 7.06 -4.74 -17.34
CA GLY A 16 7.37 -3.31 -17.21
C GLY A 16 6.21 -2.40 -17.60
N LEU A 17 4.97 -2.87 -17.46
CA LEU A 17 3.78 -2.07 -17.72
C LEU A 17 3.60 -1.00 -16.63
N PRO A 18 3.05 0.17 -16.97
CA PRO A 18 2.75 1.18 -15.96
C PRO A 18 1.70 0.65 -14.95
N PRO A 19 1.81 1.01 -13.66
CA PRO A 19 0.81 0.70 -12.66
C PRO A 19 -0.59 1.22 -13.03
N GLN A 20 -1.62 0.47 -12.66
CA GLN A 20 -3.02 0.87 -12.79
C GLN A 20 -3.49 1.60 -11.52
N GLU A 21 -4.59 2.35 -11.63
CA GLU A 21 -5.16 3.12 -10.51
C GLU A 21 -5.53 2.22 -9.32
N ASP A 22 -6.00 1.02 -9.62
CA ASP A 22 -6.40 -0.01 -8.66
C ASP A 22 -5.24 -0.93 -8.25
N ASP A 23 -4.00 -0.67 -8.66
CA ASP A 23 -2.85 -1.41 -8.12
C ASP A 23 -2.48 -0.90 -6.71
N GLY A 24 -1.89 -1.82 -5.94
CA GLY A 24 -1.41 -1.59 -4.58
C GLY A 24 -0.05 -0.89 -4.53
N PHE A 25 0.72 -1.20 -3.49
CA PHE A 25 2.07 -0.65 -3.31
C PHE A 25 2.98 -1.05 -4.48
N ILE A 26 3.79 -0.12 -4.95
CA ILE A 26 4.74 -0.27 -6.08
C ILE A 26 4.13 -0.89 -7.36
N GLY A 27 2.82 -0.70 -7.57
CA GLY A 27 2.11 -1.25 -8.74
C GLY A 27 1.73 -2.73 -8.62
N GLY A 28 1.94 -3.36 -7.46
CA GLY A 28 1.59 -4.75 -7.23
C GLY A 28 0.18 -4.97 -6.66
N ASN A 29 -0.45 -6.11 -6.96
CA ASN A 29 -1.78 -6.47 -6.47
C ASN A 29 -1.84 -7.96 -6.06
N LEU A 30 -0.79 -8.40 -5.38
CA LEU A 30 -0.61 -9.77 -4.91
C LEU A 30 -1.60 -10.13 -3.80
N ASP A 31 -2.16 -11.35 -3.86
CA ASP A 31 -2.91 -11.93 -2.74
C ASP A 31 -2.02 -11.97 -1.48
N PRO A 32 -2.41 -11.30 -0.38
CA PRO A 32 -1.66 -11.30 0.87
C PRO A 32 -1.33 -12.70 1.39
N LYS A 33 -2.12 -13.74 1.04
CA LYS A 33 -1.86 -15.13 1.45
C LYS A 33 -0.62 -15.75 0.80
N GLU A 34 -0.19 -15.21 -0.35
CA GLU A 34 0.99 -15.67 -1.08
C GLU A 34 2.19 -14.70 -0.93
N ALA A 35 2.02 -13.63 -0.14
CA ALA A 35 3.07 -12.63 0.09
C ALA A 35 3.98 -13.02 1.26
N SER A 36 5.29 -12.81 1.10
CA SER A 36 6.24 -12.92 2.22
C SER A 36 6.29 -11.64 3.06
N LEU A 37 5.93 -10.49 2.48
CA LEU A 37 5.84 -9.20 3.16
C LEU A 37 4.43 -8.62 2.98
N ILE A 38 3.77 -8.34 4.10
CA ILE A 38 2.46 -7.69 4.12
C ILE A 38 2.58 -6.31 4.78
N LEU A 39 2.23 -5.27 4.04
CA LEU A 39 2.12 -3.90 4.54
C LEU A 39 0.68 -3.66 5.03
N ILE A 40 0.56 -3.32 6.31
CA ILE A 40 -0.74 -3.07 6.96
C ILE A 40 -0.90 -1.55 7.15
N PRO A 41 -1.76 -0.88 6.35
CA PRO A 41 -2.01 0.54 6.52
C PRO A 41 -2.87 0.81 7.76
N VAL A 42 -2.47 1.79 8.57
CA VAL A 42 -3.26 2.24 9.72
C VAL A 42 -3.56 3.74 9.58
N PRO A 43 -4.75 4.13 9.09
CA PRO A 43 -5.10 5.54 8.82
C PRO A 43 -5.51 6.28 10.11
N TRP A 44 -4.57 6.50 11.01
CA TRP A 44 -4.83 7.06 12.35
C TRP A 44 -4.16 8.42 12.58
N GLU A 45 -4.88 9.37 13.16
CA GLU A 45 -4.35 10.69 13.51
C GLU A 45 -5.05 11.37 14.71
N ALA A 46 -5.71 10.61 15.57
CA ALA A 46 -6.56 11.21 16.61
C ALA A 46 -5.80 12.11 17.60
N THR A 47 -4.49 11.88 17.78
CA THR A 47 -3.64 12.52 18.80
C THR A 47 -2.65 13.53 18.23
N VAL A 48 -2.72 13.87 16.94
CA VAL A 48 -1.79 14.85 16.36
C VAL A 48 -2.12 16.26 16.85
N SER A 49 -1.11 16.96 17.38
CA SER A 49 -1.26 18.22 18.13
C SER A 49 -0.96 19.49 17.32
N PHE A 50 -0.49 19.35 16.07
CA PHE A 50 -0.12 20.49 15.23
C PHE A 50 -0.69 20.35 13.81
N GLY A 51 0.07 19.75 12.88
CA GLY A 51 -0.40 19.47 11.52
C GLY A 51 -1.29 18.22 11.46
N GLU A 52 -2.18 18.18 10.47
CA GLU A 52 -3.08 17.06 10.21
C GLU A 52 -2.90 16.48 8.80
N GLY A 53 -3.49 15.32 8.56
CA GLY A 53 -3.45 14.59 7.29
C GLY A 53 -2.65 13.29 7.33
N THR A 54 -2.09 12.89 8.49
CA THR A 54 -1.32 11.63 8.57
C THR A 54 -2.22 10.40 8.40
N SER A 55 -3.52 10.52 8.67
CA SER A 55 -4.50 9.47 8.35
C SER A 55 -4.58 9.16 6.84
N LYS A 56 -4.23 10.12 5.98
CA LYS A 56 -4.21 9.98 4.51
C LYS A 56 -2.87 9.43 4.00
N ALA A 57 -1.86 9.32 4.86
CA ALA A 57 -0.52 8.88 4.47
C ALA A 57 -0.51 7.50 3.80
N PRO A 58 -1.28 6.49 4.25
CA PRO A 58 -1.24 5.18 3.60
C PRO A 58 -1.63 5.19 2.12
N ASP A 59 -2.73 5.88 1.77
CA ASP A 59 -3.15 6.01 0.37
C ASP A 59 -2.16 6.85 -0.45
N ASN A 60 -1.63 7.93 0.14
CA ASN A 60 -0.63 8.77 -0.52
C ASN A 60 0.67 8.00 -0.79
N ILE A 61 1.13 7.16 0.15
CA ILE A 61 2.31 6.29 -0.02
C ILE A 61 2.05 5.30 -1.16
N ARG A 62 0.88 4.65 -1.19
CA ARG A 62 0.51 3.72 -2.26
C ARG A 62 0.60 4.41 -3.62
N LEU A 63 -0.07 5.55 -3.79
CA LEU A 63 -0.08 6.28 -5.07
C LEU A 63 1.31 6.79 -5.46
N ALA A 64 2.07 7.36 -4.52
CA ALA A 64 3.42 7.85 -4.81
C ALA A 64 4.39 6.72 -5.16
N SER A 65 4.22 5.54 -4.57
CA SER A 65 5.09 4.38 -4.81
C SER A 65 5.04 3.86 -6.25
N HIS A 66 4.01 4.21 -7.04
CA HIS A 66 3.92 3.87 -8.46
C HIS A 66 5.01 4.52 -9.33
N GLN A 67 5.72 5.51 -8.80
CA GLN A 67 6.87 6.13 -9.46
C GLN A 67 8.18 5.36 -9.26
N LEU A 68 8.20 4.37 -8.38
CA LEU A 68 9.39 3.58 -8.06
C LEU A 68 9.48 2.37 -8.98
N ASP A 69 10.70 2.06 -9.42
CA ASP A 69 10.97 0.76 -10.02
C ASP A 69 10.90 -0.34 -8.95
N VAL A 70 10.33 -1.48 -9.34
CA VAL A 70 10.24 -2.68 -8.48
C VAL A 70 11.58 -3.39 -8.33
N GLU A 71 12.55 -3.09 -9.20
CA GLU A 71 13.92 -3.58 -9.16
C GLU A 71 14.93 -2.46 -8.89
N ASN A 72 16.03 -2.81 -8.23
CA ASN A 72 17.15 -1.90 -8.04
C ASN A 72 18.46 -2.70 -8.00
N TYR A 73 19.59 -2.00 -8.22
CA TYR A 73 20.92 -2.61 -8.27
C TYR A 73 21.29 -3.43 -7.02
N HIS A 74 20.84 -3.01 -5.84
CA HIS A 74 21.22 -3.65 -4.57
C HIS A 74 20.42 -4.91 -4.27
N TYR A 75 19.18 -5.00 -4.78
CA TYR A 75 18.22 -6.04 -4.40
C TYR A 75 17.66 -6.84 -5.58
N ILE A 76 18.17 -6.61 -6.80
CA ILE A 76 17.86 -7.28 -8.08
C ILE A 76 16.35 -7.37 -8.35
N LYS A 77 15.61 -8.30 -7.74
CA LYS A 77 14.16 -8.49 -7.96
C LYS A 77 13.41 -8.79 -6.66
N PRO A 78 13.32 -7.83 -5.71
CA PRO A 78 12.70 -8.06 -4.40
C PRO A 78 11.21 -8.41 -4.47
N TYR A 79 10.50 -7.95 -5.51
CA TYR A 79 9.10 -8.28 -5.76
C TYR A 79 8.84 -9.80 -5.92
N LYS A 80 9.85 -10.60 -6.27
CA LYS A 80 9.72 -12.07 -6.37
C LYS A 80 9.48 -12.75 -5.03
N ALA A 81 9.86 -12.12 -3.92
CA ALA A 81 9.51 -12.61 -2.59
C ALA A 81 8.00 -12.43 -2.28
N GLY A 82 7.31 -11.60 -3.05
CA GLY A 82 5.91 -11.27 -2.85
C GLY A 82 5.74 -10.16 -1.82
N ILE A 83 5.28 -9.01 -2.29
CA ILE A 83 4.95 -7.84 -1.48
C ILE A 83 3.48 -7.54 -1.70
N SER A 84 2.70 -7.45 -0.62
CA SER A 84 1.30 -7.07 -0.70
C SER A 84 1.01 -5.95 0.30
N MET A 85 0.18 -5.00 -0.10
CA MET A 85 -0.35 -3.97 0.80
C MET A 85 -1.85 -4.15 0.91
N LEU A 86 -2.35 -4.22 2.13
CA LEU A 86 -3.79 -4.32 2.36
C LEU A 86 -4.48 -3.00 1.99
N GLU A 87 -5.78 -3.07 1.68
CA GLU A 87 -6.58 -1.87 1.50
C GLU A 87 -6.69 -1.08 2.83
N VAL A 88 -6.78 0.24 2.73
CA VAL A 88 -6.96 1.11 3.91
C VAL A 88 -8.30 0.79 4.58
N ASP A 89 -8.25 0.48 5.88
CA ASP A 89 -9.46 0.19 6.65
C ASP A 89 -10.31 1.46 6.85
N LYS A 90 -11.42 1.52 6.13
CA LYS A 90 -12.41 2.62 6.18
C LYS A 90 -13.04 2.78 7.56
N HIS A 91 -13.16 1.71 8.35
CA HIS A 91 -13.66 1.78 9.71
C HIS A 91 -12.65 2.48 10.63
N ILE A 92 -11.36 2.15 10.53
CA ILE A 92 -10.29 2.82 11.30
C ILE A 92 -10.19 4.30 10.92
N LEU A 93 -10.25 4.64 9.63
CA LEU A 93 -10.25 6.03 9.19
C LEU A 93 -11.44 6.82 9.74
N LYS A 94 -12.65 6.23 9.71
CA LYS A 94 -13.85 6.83 10.32
C LYS A 94 -13.68 7.00 11.83
N LEU A 95 -13.11 6.02 12.52
CA LEU A 95 -12.86 6.09 13.95
C LEU A 95 -11.87 7.22 14.27
N SER A 96 -10.75 7.29 13.56
CA SER A 96 -9.75 8.34 13.67
C SER A 96 -10.38 9.74 13.52
N ASN A 97 -11.17 9.95 12.47
CA ASN A 97 -11.87 11.21 12.23
C ASN A 97 -12.87 11.56 13.36
N LYS A 98 -13.56 10.55 13.91
CA LYS A 98 -14.53 10.74 15.00
C LYS A 98 -13.82 11.09 16.31
N THR A 99 -12.73 10.40 16.65
CA THR A 99 -12.00 10.62 17.91
C THR A 99 -11.19 11.90 17.89
N ARG A 100 -10.64 12.29 16.73
CA ARG A 100 -9.97 13.58 16.55
C ARG A 100 -10.85 14.76 16.97
N LYS A 101 -12.13 14.76 16.57
CA LYS A 101 -13.11 15.79 16.96
C LYS A 101 -13.36 15.88 18.47
N LYS A 102 -13.00 14.85 19.24
CA LYS A 102 -13.10 14.84 20.71
C LYS A 102 -11.80 15.22 21.41
N ALA A 103 -10.69 15.22 20.67
CA ALA A 103 -9.36 15.58 21.17
C ALA A 103 -9.06 17.08 20.97
N LEU A 104 -9.85 17.76 20.14
CA LEU A 104 -9.96 19.22 20.03
C LEU A 104 -10.91 19.74 21.11
#